data_AF-A0A3D1BT08-F1
#
_entry.id   AF-A0A3D1BT08-F1
#
_cell.length_a   1.000
_cell.length_b   1.000
_cell.length_c   1.000
_cell.angle_alpha   90.00
_cell.angle_beta   90.00
_cell.angle_gamma   90.00
#
_symmetry.space_group_name_H-M   'P 1'
#
loop_
_entity.id
_entity.type
_entity.pdbx_description
1 polymer ?
#
loop_
_entity_poly.entity_id
_entity_poly.type
_entity_poly.pdbx_seq_one_letter_code
_entity_poly.pdbx_strand_id
1 'polypeptide(L)'
;MINLKQICKSIFLAVFFIYAAMPLSAADRYSVSSGNWNSTSTWSASSGGASGASVPIAGDNVYIESNHTITVTANAACANITFTGSGGTLNVNLSVTLTVSGSITLNILETGNTSCTISGSGSVSCANVNTGQAVYTPVQSVLLTHTILSTISSFNVSSDINLNSYKSGPMKRYANFNLQEGILDVSGSIISPGPPPKSTFSMETGAESGTLVLGGATPFNVSGADDILLEGVSTLVNYKREGNQTVLDETYTNLTLSGSGTKTLNGVTVSSILSIEGSAVASGTTPTYGAASTLQYKGSVAQTTGIEFPATFTGSGGVIIDNSNGVSLNSDKTIESNLNLVSGYLNAGSTTLIFQNSNTPIIKTSGTITTNSSTNIFFGTTGNTVGAVFTIPPGTFTSAPIINNLTINRTNSLTLGNQMISVKGIVLCNGPLNTAGNLTLVSDASATALIDGSGTGQITGNVTIQRYLPVGFGYKYFSSPFQSATVNEFGDDMDLTYWFPTFYKYDESRTSSGWVDYTTTTNVLQPMVGYAVNFGSFSVPNTVDVTGTVNNGALSLTLYNNNNTYTQGLN
;
A
#
# COMPACT_ATOMS: atom_id res chain seq x y z
N MET A 1 16.42 15.28 25.01
CA MET A 1 15.66 14.75 26.17
C MET A 1 15.28 13.32 25.85
N ILE A 2 15.99 12.36 26.43
CA ILE A 2 15.79 10.93 26.18
C ILE A 2 14.56 10.46 26.98
N ASN A 3 13.65 9.75 26.30
CA ASN A 3 12.35 9.37 26.83
C ASN A 3 12.49 8.30 27.92
N LEU A 4 12.26 8.71 29.17
CA LEU A 4 12.46 7.92 30.39
C LEU A 4 11.66 6.59 30.40
N LYS A 5 10.59 6.47 29.59
CA LYS A 5 9.79 5.24 29.48
C LYS A 5 10.46 4.10 28.69
N GLN A 6 11.41 4.41 27.80
CA GLN A 6 12.11 3.38 27.01
C GLN A 6 13.28 2.76 27.78
N ILE A 7 13.87 3.52 28.71
CA ILE A 7 14.92 3.07 29.62
C ILE A 7 14.35 2.12 30.71
N CYS A 8 13.10 2.29 31.15
CA CYS A 8 12.51 1.40 32.15
C CYS A 8 12.22 -0.02 31.65
N LYS A 9 12.03 -0.25 30.34
CA LYS A 9 11.86 -1.61 29.79
C LYS A 9 13.19 -2.34 29.60
N SER A 10 14.27 -1.63 29.32
CA SER A 10 15.61 -2.21 29.22
C SER A 10 16.30 -2.38 30.58
N ILE A 11 15.96 -1.58 31.60
CA ILE A 11 16.51 -1.70 32.96
C ILE A 11 15.81 -2.81 33.77
N PHE A 12 14.56 -3.17 33.47
CA PHE A 12 13.90 -4.29 34.17
C PHE A 12 14.50 -5.66 33.82
N LEU A 13 15.17 -5.78 32.67
CA LEU A 13 15.88 -7.01 32.25
C LEU A 13 17.29 -7.12 32.84
N ALA A 14 17.91 -6.00 33.22
CA ALA A 14 19.26 -5.99 33.81
C ALA A 14 19.26 -6.14 35.34
N VAL A 15 18.17 -5.77 36.02
CA VAL A 15 18.11 -5.78 37.51
C VAL A 15 17.78 -7.16 38.10
N PHE A 16 17.39 -8.16 37.28
CA PHE A 16 17.23 -9.55 37.75
C PHE A 16 18.55 -10.34 37.81
N PHE A 17 19.68 -9.75 37.39
CA PHE A 17 20.99 -10.43 37.32
C PHE A 17 21.89 -10.23 38.56
N ILE A 18 21.42 -9.52 39.59
CA ILE A 18 22.18 -9.29 40.82
C ILE A 18 21.37 -9.75 42.03
N TYR A 19 21.20 -11.07 42.18
CA TYR A 19 21.10 -11.69 43.50
C TYR A 19 21.52 -13.18 43.44
N ALA A 20 22.52 -13.53 44.26
CA ALA A 20 23.07 -14.87 44.54
C ALA A 20 23.85 -15.59 43.41
N ALA A 21 25.15 -15.28 43.32
CA ALA A 21 26.14 -16.17 42.74
C ALA A 21 26.37 -17.38 43.68
N MET A 22 25.72 -18.50 43.38
CA MET A 22 26.11 -19.83 43.82
C MET A 22 26.59 -20.59 42.57
N PRO A 23 27.50 -21.56 42.67
CA PRO A 23 27.94 -22.33 41.51
C PRO A 23 26.73 -23.12 40.98
N LEU A 24 26.08 -22.62 39.94
CA LEU A 24 24.96 -23.32 39.32
C LEU A 24 25.55 -24.39 38.40
N SER A 25 25.71 -25.62 38.92
CA SER A 25 25.77 -26.76 38.02
C SER A 25 24.44 -26.81 37.30
N ALA A 26 24.43 -26.68 35.98
CA ALA A 26 23.24 -26.96 35.18
C ALA A 26 22.73 -28.35 35.57
N ALA A 27 21.51 -28.43 36.08
CA ALA A 27 20.92 -29.70 36.45
C ALA A 27 20.04 -30.19 35.31
N ASP A 28 20.07 -31.50 35.05
CA ASP A 28 19.21 -32.10 34.04
C ASP A 28 17.85 -32.45 34.66
N ARG A 29 16.77 -32.07 33.97
CA ARG A 29 15.38 -32.28 34.41
C ARG A 29 14.58 -32.97 33.32
N TYR A 30 14.21 -34.22 33.58
CA TYR A 30 13.46 -35.06 32.66
C TYR A 30 11.99 -35.08 33.08
N SER A 31 11.08 -34.82 32.15
CA SER A 31 9.66 -35.03 32.40
C SER A 31 9.38 -36.52 32.58
N VAL A 32 8.74 -36.92 33.67
CA VAL A 32 8.33 -38.33 33.92
C VAL A 32 6.82 -38.53 33.86
N SER A 33 6.08 -37.44 33.70
CA SER A 33 4.64 -37.43 33.45
C SER A 33 4.23 -36.09 32.81
N SER A 34 3.05 -36.06 32.19
CA SER A 34 2.41 -34.80 31.82
C SER A 34 2.02 -34.01 33.08
N GLY A 35 2.22 -32.70 33.07
CA GLY A 35 1.90 -31.86 34.23
C GLY A 35 2.40 -30.43 34.13
N ASN A 36 2.28 -29.70 35.23
CA ASN A 36 2.69 -28.30 35.29
C ASN A 36 4.20 -28.19 35.48
N TRP A 37 4.82 -27.22 34.81
CA TRP A 37 6.25 -26.90 34.92
C TRP A 37 6.69 -26.71 36.38
N ASN A 38 5.85 -26.04 37.18
CA ASN A 38 6.13 -25.74 38.58
C ASN A 38 5.75 -26.87 39.56
N SER A 39 5.50 -28.10 39.09
CA SER A 39 5.26 -29.27 39.94
C SER A 39 6.47 -30.19 40.00
N THR A 40 6.97 -30.51 41.20
CA THR A 40 8.07 -31.49 41.38
C THR A 40 7.69 -32.90 40.95
N SER A 41 6.38 -33.23 40.93
CA SER A 41 5.88 -34.53 40.44
C SER A 41 6.10 -34.73 38.93
N THR A 42 6.33 -33.64 38.19
CA THR A 42 6.56 -33.68 36.75
C THR A 42 8.00 -34.07 36.41
N TRP A 43 8.96 -33.84 37.32
CA TRP A 43 10.38 -33.87 37.01
C TRP A 43 11.15 -34.98 37.74
N SER A 44 12.14 -35.53 37.04
CA SER A 44 13.17 -36.45 37.53
C SER A 44 14.56 -35.92 37.21
N ALA A 45 15.57 -36.33 37.99
CA ALA A 45 16.98 -36.04 37.73
C ALA A 45 17.60 -36.94 36.64
N SER A 46 16.91 -37.99 36.23
CA SER A 46 17.32 -38.91 35.17
C SER A 46 16.15 -39.30 34.26
N SER A 47 16.44 -39.64 33.01
CA SER A 47 15.45 -40.16 32.05
C SER A 47 14.72 -41.38 32.60
N GLY A 48 13.38 -41.40 32.50
CA GLY A 48 12.53 -42.46 33.04
C GLY A 48 12.61 -42.71 34.56
N GLY A 49 13.26 -41.81 35.32
CA GLY A 49 13.48 -41.96 36.76
C GLY A 49 12.24 -41.72 37.64
N ALA A 50 12.42 -41.76 38.95
CA ALA A 50 11.35 -41.43 39.90
C ALA A 50 11.02 -39.92 39.88
N SER A 51 9.75 -39.58 40.06
CA SER A 51 9.33 -38.19 40.20
C SER A 51 9.79 -37.57 41.54
N GLY A 52 9.83 -36.24 41.60
CA GLY A 52 10.15 -35.49 42.82
C GLY A 52 11.45 -34.69 42.76
N ALA A 53 12.10 -34.60 41.58
CA ALA A 53 13.21 -33.66 41.41
C ALA A 53 12.74 -32.21 41.54
N SER A 54 13.67 -31.28 41.76
CA SER A 54 13.34 -29.86 41.79
C SER A 54 12.75 -29.41 40.45
N VAL A 55 11.88 -28.40 40.48
CA VAL A 55 11.40 -27.76 39.25
C VAL A 55 12.57 -27.12 38.49
N PRO A 56 12.56 -27.08 37.15
CA PRO A 56 13.61 -26.44 36.38
C PRO A 56 13.66 -24.93 36.65
N ILE A 57 14.88 -24.43 36.80
CA ILE A 57 15.18 -23.00 36.95
C ILE A 57 16.14 -22.53 35.85
N ALA A 58 16.38 -21.22 35.79
CA ALA A 58 17.36 -20.63 34.88
C ALA A 58 18.71 -21.36 35.02
N GLY A 59 19.27 -21.83 33.90
CA GLY A 59 20.53 -22.59 33.88
C GLY A 59 20.37 -24.12 33.77
N ASP A 60 19.20 -24.68 34.07
CA ASP A 60 18.95 -26.13 33.97
C ASP A 60 18.71 -26.59 32.53
N ASN A 61 19.08 -27.84 32.20
CA ASN A 61 18.67 -28.47 30.94
C ASN A 61 17.37 -29.24 31.15
N VAL A 62 16.38 -28.96 30.31
CA VAL A 62 15.07 -29.59 30.37
C VAL A 62 14.91 -30.59 29.24
N TYR A 63 14.45 -31.79 29.58
CA TYR A 63 14.19 -32.88 28.65
C TYR A 63 12.71 -33.24 28.72
N ILE A 64 11.98 -32.93 27.65
CA ILE A 64 10.59 -33.33 27.49
C ILE A 64 10.58 -34.67 26.77
N GLU A 65 10.22 -35.71 27.52
CA GLU A 65 10.13 -37.09 27.05
C GLU A 65 8.88 -37.33 26.20
N SER A 66 8.90 -38.44 25.46
CA SER A 66 7.86 -38.78 24.49
C SER A 66 6.44 -38.72 25.09
N ASN A 67 5.51 -38.13 24.34
CA ASN A 67 4.09 -38.02 24.69
C ASN A 67 3.77 -37.28 26.01
N HIS A 68 4.73 -36.59 26.63
CA HIS A 68 4.45 -35.74 27.78
C HIS A 68 4.02 -34.33 27.35
N THR A 69 2.99 -33.82 28.02
CA THR A 69 2.53 -32.44 27.89
C THR A 69 2.94 -31.65 29.14
N ILE A 70 3.84 -30.70 28.95
CA ILE A 70 4.32 -29.80 30.01
C ILE A 70 3.64 -28.45 29.88
N THR A 71 2.92 -28.04 30.93
CA THR A 71 2.22 -26.74 30.97
C THR A 71 2.96 -25.73 31.83
N VAL A 72 3.39 -24.63 31.24
CA VAL A 72 4.03 -23.51 31.94
C VAL A 72 2.95 -22.56 32.45
N THR A 73 2.71 -22.62 33.77
CA THR A 73 1.61 -21.91 34.45
C THR A 73 2.00 -20.57 35.05
N ALA A 74 3.30 -20.29 35.18
CA ALA A 74 3.89 -19.04 35.65
C ALA A 74 5.24 -18.82 34.96
N ASN A 75 5.75 -17.59 34.96
CA ASN A 75 7.01 -17.26 34.31
C ASN A 75 8.12 -18.19 34.78
N ALA A 76 8.85 -18.76 33.83
CA ALA A 76 9.87 -19.77 34.09
C ALA A 76 11.08 -19.55 33.17
N ALA A 77 12.20 -20.13 33.55
CA ALA A 77 13.41 -20.09 32.75
C ALA A 77 14.17 -21.42 32.82
N CYS A 78 14.97 -21.71 31.79
CA CYS A 78 15.91 -22.82 31.73
C CYS A 78 17.08 -22.47 30.77
N ALA A 79 18.13 -23.28 30.77
CA ALA A 79 19.21 -23.15 29.80
C ALA A 79 18.81 -23.68 28.42
N ASN A 80 18.33 -24.93 28.36
CA ASN A 80 17.98 -25.59 27.10
C ASN A 80 16.71 -26.41 27.28
N ILE A 81 15.97 -26.61 26.20
CA ILE A 81 14.88 -27.59 26.13
C ILE A 81 15.20 -28.59 25.03
N THR A 82 15.10 -29.87 25.34
CA THR A 82 15.27 -30.96 24.38
C THR A 82 14.03 -31.84 24.41
N PHE A 83 13.34 -31.94 23.27
CA PHE A 83 12.35 -32.99 23.06
C PHE A 83 13.09 -34.26 22.67
N THR A 84 13.07 -35.26 23.57
CA THR A 84 13.91 -36.46 23.42
C THR A 84 13.29 -37.55 22.56
N GLY A 85 11.99 -37.47 22.28
CA GLY A 85 11.28 -38.39 21.41
C GLY A 85 10.08 -37.75 20.72
N SER A 86 9.05 -38.54 20.43
CA SER A 86 7.90 -38.10 19.63
C SER A 86 6.68 -37.76 20.48
N GLY A 87 5.86 -36.81 20.03
CA GLY A 87 4.59 -36.42 20.66
C GLY A 87 4.72 -35.52 21.89
N GLY A 88 5.93 -35.06 22.25
CA GLY A 88 6.12 -34.15 23.37
C GLY A 88 5.48 -32.77 23.10
N THR A 89 4.86 -32.18 24.11
CA THR A 89 4.18 -30.87 24.01
C THR A 89 4.65 -29.92 25.10
N LEU A 90 5.01 -28.71 24.71
CA LEU A 90 5.24 -27.57 25.59
C LEU A 90 4.10 -26.58 25.40
N ASN A 91 3.27 -26.40 26.42
CA ASN A 91 2.14 -25.47 26.41
C ASN A 91 2.41 -24.30 27.38
N VAL A 92 2.32 -23.06 26.93
CA VAL A 92 2.54 -21.86 27.77
C VAL A 92 1.25 -21.06 27.92
N ASN A 93 0.83 -20.81 29.16
CA ASN A 93 -0.42 -20.12 29.45
C ASN A 93 -0.39 -18.63 29.08
N LEU A 94 -1.58 -18.05 28.92
CA LEU A 94 -1.76 -16.61 28.67
C LEU A 94 -0.98 -15.76 29.68
N SER A 95 -0.30 -14.72 29.17
CA SER A 95 0.51 -13.79 29.97
C SER A 95 1.68 -14.43 30.72
N VAL A 96 2.06 -15.67 30.39
CA VAL A 96 3.25 -16.34 30.89
C VAL A 96 4.36 -16.33 29.84
N THR A 97 5.59 -16.13 30.28
CA THR A 97 6.79 -16.22 29.45
C THR A 97 7.70 -17.35 29.93
N LEU A 98 8.12 -18.21 29.00
CA LEU A 98 9.22 -19.14 29.18
C LEU A 98 10.49 -18.62 28.50
N THR A 99 11.54 -18.40 29.28
CA THR A 99 12.84 -17.96 28.76
C THR A 99 13.83 -19.12 28.72
N VAL A 100 14.31 -19.45 27.53
CA VAL A 100 15.36 -20.45 27.29
C VAL A 100 16.62 -19.69 26.89
N SER A 101 17.66 -19.67 27.72
CA SER A 101 18.87 -18.87 27.39
C SER A 101 19.67 -19.43 26.21
N GLY A 102 19.51 -20.74 25.95
CA GLY A 102 20.14 -21.47 24.86
C GLY A 102 19.12 -21.94 23.83
N SER A 103 19.10 -23.25 23.56
CA SER A 103 18.35 -23.79 22.42
C SER A 103 17.10 -24.56 22.81
N ILE A 104 16.12 -24.55 21.92
CA ILE A 104 15.04 -25.54 21.89
C ILE A 104 15.36 -26.53 20.77
N THR A 105 15.50 -27.80 21.11
CA THR A 105 15.91 -28.85 20.19
C THR A 105 14.86 -29.95 20.12
N LEU A 106 14.54 -30.41 18.91
CA LEU A 106 13.92 -31.72 18.67
C LEU A 106 14.98 -32.72 18.22
N ASN A 107 15.15 -33.80 18.99
CA ASN A 107 16.06 -34.88 18.61
C ASN A 107 15.48 -35.72 17.48
N ILE A 108 16.37 -36.29 16.66
CA ILE A 108 16.01 -37.44 15.82
C ILE A 108 16.01 -38.72 16.67
N LEU A 109 15.17 -39.68 16.29
CA LEU A 109 15.22 -41.05 16.83
C LEU A 109 16.01 -41.98 15.90
N GLU A 110 16.43 -43.14 16.42
CA GLU A 110 17.02 -44.21 15.60
C GLU A 110 16.04 -44.71 14.53
N THR A 111 14.77 -44.85 14.91
CA THR A 111 13.69 -45.38 14.07
C THR A 111 12.44 -44.51 14.18
N GLY A 112 11.63 -44.47 13.12
CA GLY A 112 10.37 -43.72 13.09
C GLY A 112 10.52 -42.19 12.95
N ASN A 113 9.36 -41.54 12.79
CA ASN A 113 9.25 -40.09 12.75
C ASN A 113 9.26 -39.50 14.16
N THR A 114 9.79 -38.29 14.31
CA THR A 114 9.65 -37.51 15.54
C THR A 114 8.81 -36.26 15.32
N SER A 115 8.08 -35.87 16.35
CA SER A 115 7.44 -34.57 16.38
C SER A 115 7.38 -34.00 17.78
N CYS A 116 7.36 -32.68 17.89
CA CYS A 116 6.97 -31.98 19.10
C CYS A 116 6.08 -30.79 18.79
N THR A 117 5.32 -30.35 19.79
CA THR A 117 4.43 -29.19 19.69
C THR A 117 4.85 -28.12 20.70
N ILE A 118 4.96 -26.89 20.25
CA ILE A 118 5.12 -25.69 21.08
C ILE A 118 3.86 -24.84 20.90
N SER A 119 3.04 -24.74 21.95
CA SER A 119 1.69 -24.20 21.87
C SER A 119 1.35 -23.30 23.06
N GLY A 120 0.19 -22.65 22.96
CA GLY A 120 -0.41 -21.88 24.05
C GLY A 120 -0.51 -20.39 23.77
N SER A 121 -1.17 -19.68 24.67
CA SER A 121 -1.44 -18.24 24.54
C SER A 121 -0.38 -17.35 25.21
N GLY A 122 0.69 -17.94 25.74
CA GLY A 122 1.84 -17.24 26.31
C GLY A 122 2.96 -17.01 25.30
N SER A 123 4.16 -16.76 25.81
CA SER A 123 5.35 -16.55 25.00
C SER A 123 6.51 -17.48 25.33
N VAL A 124 7.29 -17.83 24.31
CA VAL A 124 8.56 -18.54 24.42
C VAL A 124 9.66 -17.66 23.82
N SER A 125 10.81 -17.58 24.49
CA SER A 125 12.02 -16.94 23.95
C SER A 125 13.20 -17.90 24.03
N CYS A 126 13.95 -18.04 22.95
CA CYS A 126 15.17 -18.85 22.90
C CYS A 126 16.26 -18.20 22.04
N ALA A 127 17.50 -18.65 22.22
CA ALA A 127 18.58 -18.28 21.31
C ALA A 127 18.41 -18.97 19.96
N ASN A 128 18.30 -20.29 19.96
CA ASN A 128 18.20 -21.08 18.73
C ASN A 128 17.05 -22.08 18.79
N VAL A 129 16.55 -22.46 17.62
CA VAL A 129 15.71 -23.65 17.45
C VAL A 129 16.44 -24.64 16.57
N ASN A 130 16.54 -25.89 16.99
CA ASN A 130 17.18 -26.94 16.20
C ASN A 130 16.17 -28.06 15.94
N THR A 131 15.80 -28.24 14.67
CA THR A 131 15.05 -29.42 14.26
C THR A 131 16.08 -30.48 13.85
N GLY A 132 16.05 -31.65 14.47
CA GLY A 132 16.84 -32.80 14.02
C GLY A 132 18.26 -32.92 14.54
N GLN A 133 18.57 -32.50 15.78
CA GLN A 133 19.91 -32.73 16.33
C GLN A 133 20.19 -34.24 16.44
N ALA A 134 21.31 -34.69 15.87
CA ALA A 134 21.72 -36.08 15.87
C ALA A 134 22.20 -36.53 17.26
N VAL A 135 21.30 -37.10 18.05
CA VAL A 135 21.67 -37.94 19.21
C VAL A 135 21.97 -39.37 18.75
N TYR A 136 21.42 -39.78 17.61
CA TYR A 136 21.54 -41.13 17.04
C TYR A 136 21.89 -41.08 15.56
N THR A 137 22.61 -42.08 15.07
CA THR A 137 22.74 -42.32 13.63
C THR A 137 21.51 -43.10 13.15
N PRO A 138 20.72 -42.58 12.19
CA PRO A 138 19.62 -43.33 11.59
C PRO A 138 20.12 -44.68 11.07
N VAL A 139 19.29 -45.71 11.19
CA VAL A 139 19.64 -47.09 10.76
C VAL A 139 18.66 -47.67 9.73
N GLN A 140 17.58 -46.95 9.40
CA GLN A 140 16.57 -47.41 8.44
C GLN A 140 16.71 -46.71 7.08
N SER A 141 16.71 -47.51 6.02
CA SER A 141 16.71 -47.09 4.61
C SER A 141 15.32 -46.63 4.12
N VAL A 142 14.61 -45.84 4.93
CA VAL A 142 13.30 -45.25 4.59
C VAL A 142 13.34 -43.73 4.81
N LEU A 143 12.43 -43.00 4.16
CA LEU A 143 12.25 -41.58 4.39
C LEU A 143 11.49 -41.38 5.70
N LEU A 144 12.09 -40.61 6.62
CA LEU A 144 11.48 -40.23 7.89
C LEU A 144 11.50 -38.72 8.07
N THR A 145 10.72 -38.21 9.01
CA THR A 145 10.64 -36.78 9.32
C THR A 145 10.92 -36.49 10.79
N HIS A 146 11.33 -35.25 11.06
CA HIS A 146 11.35 -34.68 12.39
C HIS A 146 10.72 -33.29 12.33
N THR A 147 9.56 -33.13 12.99
CA THR A 147 8.69 -31.96 12.81
C THR A 147 8.50 -31.21 14.11
N ILE A 148 8.88 -29.93 14.15
CA ILE A 148 8.42 -29.00 15.19
C ILE A 148 7.15 -28.32 14.69
N LEU A 149 6.09 -28.38 15.49
CA LEU A 149 4.84 -27.66 15.25
C LEU A 149 4.76 -26.49 16.23
N SER A 150 4.45 -25.31 15.72
CA SER A 150 4.27 -24.10 16.52
C SER A 150 2.87 -23.53 16.34
N THR A 151 2.17 -23.40 17.47
CA THR A 151 0.90 -22.66 17.61
C THR A 151 0.94 -21.66 18.77
N ILE A 152 2.12 -21.45 19.36
CA ILE A 152 2.32 -20.51 20.47
C ILE A 152 2.06 -19.07 20.01
N SER A 153 1.41 -18.26 20.84
CA SER A 153 1.05 -16.88 20.47
C SER A 153 2.26 -16.00 20.13
N SER A 154 3.38 -16.18 20.83
CA SER A 154 4.64 -15.45 20.58
C SER A 154 5.85 -16.36 20.79
N PHE A 155 6.62 -16.56 19.74
CA PHE A 155 7.86 -17.31 19.75
C PHE A 155 9.00 -16.41 19.27
N ASN A 156 9.96 -16.12 20.14
CA ASN A 156 11.06 -15.21 19.87
C ASN A 156 12.37 -16.00 19.79
N VAL A 157 13.03 -15.98 18.63
CA VAL A 157 14.32 -16.62 18.36
C VAL A 157 15.36 -15.51 18.14
N SER A 158 16.25 -15.30 19.10
CA SER A 158 17.23 -14.20 19.02
C SER A 158 18.40 -14.47 18.08
N SER A 159 18.60 -15.73 17.69
CA SER A 159 19.59 -16.18 16.72
C SER A 159 18.88 -16.99 15.63
N ASP A 160 19.23 -18.26 15.43
CA ASP A 160 18.87 -18.98 14.21
C ASP A 160 17.87 -20.12 14.45
N ILE A 161 17.16 -20.48 13.38
CA ILE A 161 16.42 -21.74 13.27
C ILE A 161 17.21 -22.65 12.34
N ASN A 162 17.69 -23.78 12.86
CA ASN A 162 18.47 -24.76 12.13
C ASN A 162 17.59 -25.95 11.75
N LEU A 163 17.37 -26.14 10.45
CA LEU A 163 16.65 -27.26 9.87
C LEU A 163 17.62 -28.37 9.48
N ASN A 164 17.93 -29.27 10.42
CA ASN A 164 19.00 -30.25 10.26
C ASN A 164 18.52 -31.55 9.60
N SER A 165 18.19 -31.45 8.31
CA SER A 165 17.94 -32.64 7.49
C SER A 165 19.20 -33.52 7.43
N TYR A 166 18.99 -34.83 7.37
CA TYR A 166 20.08 -35.81 7.44
C TYR A 166 20.01 -36.83 6.30
N LYS A 167 21.14 -37.04 5.61
CA LYS A 167 21.33 -38.12 4.65
C LYS A 167 22.60 -38.90 4.95
N SER A 168 22.48 -40.23 4.99
CA SER A 168 23.62 -41.15 4.99
C SER A 168 23.24 -42.39 4.20
N GLY A 169 23.91 -42.62 3.05
CA GLY A 169 23.55 -43.68 2.12
C GLY A 169 22.07 -43.61 1.70
N PRO A 170 21.27 -44.69 1.87
CA PRO A 170 19.84 -44.70 1.55
C PRO A 170 18.95 -44.00 2.60
N MET A 171 19.50 -43.66 3.77
CA MET A 171 18.75 -43.15 4.91
C MET A 171 18.53 -41.65 4.74
N LYS A 172 17.28 -41.20 4.82
CA LYS A 172 16.90 -39.80 4.61
C LYS A 172 15.96 -39.35 5.73
N ARG A 173 16.29 -38.24 6.39
CA ARG A 173 15.42 -37.58 7.38
C ARG A 173 15.21 -36.11 7.03
N TYR A 174 13.95 -35.70 6.91
CA TYR A 174 13.58 -34.36 6.50
C TYR A 174 13.21 -33.53 7.73
N ALA A 175 13.86 -32.38 7.85
CA ALA A 175 13.64 -31.40 8.89
C ALA A 175 12.44 -30.52 8.56
N ASN A 176 11.44 -30.50 9.44
CA ASN A 176 10.24 -29.70 9.23
C ASN A 176 10.02 -28.74 10.41
N PHE A 177 9.79 -27.47 10.11
CA PHE A 177 9.24 -26.51 11.06
C PHE A 177 7.92 -25.97 10.51
N ASN A 178 6.83 -26.20 11.24
CA ASN A 178 5.48 -25.84 10.83
C ASN A 178 4.94 -24.73 11.75
N LEU A 179 4.83 -23.52 11.22
CA LEU A 179 4.20 -22.39 11.89
C LEU A 179 2.73 -22.31 11.48
N GLN A 180 1.84 -22.83 12.31
CA GLN A 180 0.43 -22.98 11.96
C GLN A 180 -0.41 -21.76 12.37
N GLU A 181 -0.03 -21.12 13.48
CA GLU A 181 -0.63 -19.89 14.01
C GLU A 181 0.36 -19.16 14.93
N GLY A 182 -0.03 -17.99 15.42
CA GLY A 182 0.79 -17.18 16.32
C GLY A 182 1.92 -16.43 15.60
N ILE A 183 2.83 -15.84 16.36
CA ILE A 183 3.92 -15.02 15.84
C ILE A 183 5.25 -15.71 16.09
N LEU A 184 6.05 -15.90 15.04
CA LEU A 184 7.45 -16.32 15.12
C LEU A 184 8.36 -15.16 14.72
N ASP A 185 9.12 -14.63 15.67
CA ASP A 185 10.10 -13.55 15.45
C ASP A 185 11.52 -14.13 15.45
N VAL A 186 12.19 -14.08 14.30
CA VAL A 186 13.55 -14.59 14.10
C VAL A 186 14.50 -13.43 13.83
N SER A 187 15.41 -13.18 14.76
CA SER A 187 16.41 -12.10 14.62
C SER A 187 17.59 -12.50 13.74
N GLY A 188 17.95 -13.78 13.71
CA GLY A 188 18.96 -14.35 12.82
C GLY A 188 18.35 -14.87 11.52
N SER A 189 18.70 -16.10 11.16
CA SER A 189 18.32 -16.76 9.91
C SER A 189 17.62 -18.11 10.13
N ILE A 190 16.81 -18.51 9.17
CA ILE A 190 16.36 -19.88 8.96
C ILE A 190 17.38 -20.55 8.04
N ILE A 191 18.04 -21.59 8.55
CA ILE A 191 19.23 -22.21 7.95
C ILE A 191 18.96 -23.69 7.66
N SER A 192 19.32 -24.14 6.46
CA SER A 192 19.38 -25.57 6.10
C SER A 192 20.86 -25.93 5.82
N PRO A 193 21.61 -26.48 6.80
CA PRO A 193 23.07 -26.58 6.73
C PRO A 193 23.61 -27.77 5.91
N GLY A 194 22.75 -28.64 5.36
CA GLY A 194 23.17 -29.89 4.72
C GLY A 194 22.88 -29.96 3.21
N PRO A 195 23.65 -30.73 2.42
CA PRO A 195 23.18 -31.15 1.10
C PRO A 195 21.91 -32.01 1.26
N PRO A 196 21.07 -32.13 0.21
CA PRO A 196 19.77 -32.80 0.30
C PRO A 196 19.87 -34.14 1.03
N PRO A 197 18.99 -34.33 2.02
CA PRO A 197 17.55 -34.28 1.86
C PRO A 197 16.93 -32.90 2.10
N LYS A 198 15.76 -32.69 1.49
CA LYS A 198 14.96 -31.47 1.55
C LYS A 198 14.54 -31.14 2.99
N SER A 199 14.83 -29.94 3.45
CA SER A 199 14.23 -29.35 4.65
C SER A 199 12.98 -28.55 4.28
N THR A 200 12.05 -28.41 5.21
CA THR A 200 10.80 -27.67 5.03
C THR A 200 10.59 -26.67 6.15
N PHE A 201 10.38 -25.40 5.79
CA PHE A 201 9.70 -24.43 6.64
C PHE A 201 8.32 -24.19 6.03
N SER A 202 7.25 -24.40 6.80
CA SER A 202 5.88 -24.31 6.27
C SER A 202 4.96 -23.49 7.16
N MET A 203 4.17 -22.64 6.49
CA MET A 203 3.01 -21.94 7.05
C MET A 203 1.68 -22.43 6.44
N GLU A 204 1.74 -23.52 5.66
CA GLU A 204 0.63 -24.14 4.91
C GLU A 204 0.12 -25.41 5.61
N THR A 205 0.16 -25.41 6.94
CA THR A 205 -0.39 -26.52 7.72
C THR A 205 -1.19 -25.99 8.90
N GLY A 206 -2.17 -26.78 9.35
CA GLY A 206 -3.02 -26.41 10.49
C GLY A 206 -3.94 -25.24 10.17
N ALA A 207 -3.90 -24.18 10.98
CA ALA A 207 -4.78 -23.02 10.82
C ALA A 207 -4.32 -22.04 9.73
N GLU A 208 -3.07 -22.13 9.27
CA GLU A 208 -2.52 -21.31 8.19
C GLU A 208 -2.69 -19.79 8.41
N SER A 209 -2.48 -19.36 9.65
CA SER A 209 -2.65 -17.98 10.11
C SER A 209 -1.42 -17.41 10.84
N GLY A 210 -0.29 -18.11 10.71
CA GLY A 210 0.96 -17.71 11.33
C GLY A 210 1.48 -16.37 10.80
N THR A 211 2.19 -15.64 11.66
CA THR A 211 2.99 -14.46 11.27
C THR A 211 4.46 -14.76 11.49
N LEU A 212 5.24 -14.71 10.41
CA LEU A 212 6.71 -14.82 10.45
C LEU A 212 7.32 -13.42 10.39
N VAL A 213 8.17 -13.08 11.36
CA VAL A 213 8.84 -11.79 11.46
C VAL A 213 10.35 -12.00 11.38
N LEU A 214 11.00 -11.32 10.44
CA LEU A 214 12.39 -11.58 10.05
C LEU A 214 13.27 -10.35 10.29
N GLY A 215 14.25 -10.48 11.18
CA GLY A 215 15.21 -9.43 11.56
C GLY A 215 16.59 -9.54 10.92
N GLY A 216 16.98 -10.73 10.43
CA GLY A 216 18.30 -10.96 9.84
C GLY A 216 18.51 -10.21 8.52
N ALA A 217 19.76 -9.88 8.17
CA ALA A 217 20.08 -9.25 6.88
C ALA A 217 19.80 -10.18 5.69
N THR A 218 20.08 -11.47 5.89
CA THR A 218 19.78 -12.58 4.98
C THR A 218 18.96 -13.62 5.75
N PRO A 219 17.64 -13.43 5.90
CA PRO A 219 16.82 -14.26 6.78
C PRO A 219 16.74 -15.73 6.39
N PHE A 220 16.98 -16.05 5.13
CA PHE A 220 17.00 -17.42 4.63
C PHE A 220 18.39 -17.76 4.09
N ASN A 221 18.98 -18.83 4.64
CA ASN A 221 20.19 -19.46 4.13
C ASN A 221 19.86 -20.92 3.84
N VAL A 222 19.18 -21.12 2.71
CA VAL A 222 18.59 -22.38 2.29
C VAL A 222 19.03 -22.71 0.86
N SER A 223 18.99 -23.98 0.49
CA SER A 223 19.32 -24.46 -0.85
C SER A 223 18.07 -24.49 -1.73
N GLY A 224 18.24 -24.44 -3.06
CA GLY A 224 17.10 -24.55 -3.99
C GLY A 224 16.38 -25.91 -3.99
N ALA A 225 16.83 -26.87 -3.18
CA ALA A 225 16.14 -28.15 -2.98
C ALA A 225 15.21 -28.15 -1.75
N ASP A 226 15.31 -27.14 -0.88
CA ASP A 226 14.48 -26.98 0.31
C ASP A 226 13.07 -26.46 -0.05
N ASP A 227 12.08 -26.75 0.79
CA ASP A 227 10.73 -26.20 0.69
C ASP A 227 10.55 -25.03 1.66
N ILE A 228 10.28 -23.84 1.13
CA ILE A 228 9.86 -22.69 1.92
C ILE A 228 8.43 -22.34 1.49
N LEU A 229 7.46 -22.78 2.30
CA LEU A 229 6.04 -22.73 1.97
C LEU A 229 5.37 -21.62 2.80
N LEU A 230 5.10 -20.48 2.16
CA LEU A 230 4.66 -19.24 2.81
C LEU A 230 3.22 -18.84 2.43
N GLU A 231 2.52 -19.66 1.64
CA GLU A 231 1.24 -19.32 1.00
C GLU A 231 0.00 -19.81 1.76
N GLY A 232 0.08 -20.01 3.07
CA GLY A 232 -1.09 -20.39 3.87
C GLY A 232 -2.21 -19.34 3.81
N VAL A 233 -3.46 -19.76 4.05
CA VAL A 233 -4.70 -18.97 3.85
C VAL A 233 -4.62 -17.51 4.30
N SER A 234 -4.05 -17.22 5.47
CA SER A 234 -3.99 -15.88 6.06
C SER A 234 -2.62 -15.52 6.63
N THR A 235 -1.57 -16.19 6.14
CA THR A 235 -0.21 -16.02 6.62
C THR A 235 0.33 -14.63 6.32
N LEU A 236 1.22 -14.14 7.19
CA LEU A 236 1.94 -12.88 7.02
C LEU A 236 3.44 -13.09 7.22
N VAL A 237 4.24 -12.60 6.27
CA VAL A 237 5.69 -12.50 6.44
C VAL A 237 6.09 -11.03 6.52
N ASN A 238 6.81 -10.65 7.56
CA ASN A 238 7.28 -9.28 7.78
C ASN A 238 8.82 -9.23 7.81
N TYR A 239 9.41 -8.57 6.80
CA TYR A 239 10.82 -8.22 6.76
C TYR A 239 11.05 -6.89 7.47
N LYS A 240 11.44 -6.95 8.74
CA LYS A 240 11.41 -5.80 9.68
C LYS A 240 12.77 -5.18 10.00
N ARG A 241 13.86 -5.62 9.38
CA ARG A 241 15.20 -5.19 9.79
C ARG A 241 15.36 -3.67 9.74
N GLU A 242 16.03 -3.10 10.74
CA GLU A 242 16.54 -1.73 10.66
C GLU A 242 17.82 -1.71 9.81
N GLY A 243 17.66 -1.40 8.52
CA GLY A 243 18.70 -1.46 7.51
C GLY A 243 18.45 -2.52 6.44
N ASN A 244 19.41 -2.63 5.52
CA ASN A 244 19.24 -3.42 4.30
C ASN A 244 18.94 -4.90 4.59
N GLN A 245 18.03 -5.48 3.81
CA GLN A 245 17.56 -6.85 3.99
C GLN A 245 17.18 -7.48 2.65
N THR A 246 17.65 -8.70 2.42
CA THR A 246 17.25 -9.48 1.24
C THR A 246 15.93 -10.18 1.50
N VAL A 247 14.96 -10.00 0.59
CA VAL A 247 13.69 -10.73 0.58
C VAL A 247 13.89 -12.01 -0.22
N LEU A 248 13.45 -13.15 0.32
CA LEU A 248 13.51 -14.42 -0.38
C LEU A 248 12.62 -14.38 -1.63
N ASP A 249 13.16 -14.87 -2.74
CA ASP A 249 12.41 -15.12 -3.98
C ASP A 249 11.45 -16.28 -3.74
N GLU A 250 10.19 -15.94 -3.45
CA GLU A 250 9.13 -16.90 -3.15
C GLU A 250 7.76 -16.23 -3.36
N THR A 251 6.70 -17.02 -3.28
CA THR A 251 5.34 -16.51 -3.22
C THR A 251 4.87 -16.33 -1.78
N TYR A 252 4.17 -15.23 -1.52
CA TYR A 252 3.64 -14.87 -0.21
C TYR A 252 2.12 -14.64 -0.29
N THR A 253 1.37 -15.09 0.72
CA THR A 253 -0.02 -14.64 0.89
C THR A 253 -0.05 -13.16 1.24
N ASN A 254 0.55 -12.77 2.37
CA ASN A 254 0.76 -11.38 2.74
C ASN A 254 2.23 -11.12 3.04
N LEU A 255 2.76 -10.03 2.49
CA LEU A 255 4.13 -9.57 2.68
C LEU A 255 4.15 -8.15 3.23
N THR A 256 4.89 -7.93 4.30
CA THR A 256 5.19 -6.60 4.84
C THR A 256 6.67 -6.31 4.74
N LEU A 257 7.01 -5.16 4.17
CA LEU A 257 8.35 -4.59 4.16
C LEU A 257 8.36 -3.44 5.17
N SER A 258 8.97 -3.64 6.34
CA SER A 258 8.96 -2.67 7.44
C SER A 258 10.36 -2.38 7.99
N GLY A 259 10.44 -1.66 9.12
CA GLY A 259 11.70 -1.15 9.64
C GLY A 259 12.24 -0.03 8.76
N SER A 260 13.51 -0.11 8.39
CA SER A 260 14.19 0.90 7.57
C SER A 260 15.16 0.30 6.55
N GLY A 261 15.70 1.16 5.69
CA GLY A 261 16.68 0.76 4.69
C GLY A 261 16.07 0.00 3.52
N THR A 262 16.93 -0.54 2.67
CA THR A 262 16.52 -1.19 1.42
C THR A 262 16.07 -2.63 1.66
N LYS A 263 14.87 -2.96 1.20
CA LYS A 263 14.37 -4.33 1.08
C LYS A 263 14.52 -4.78 -0.37
N THR A 264 15.39 -5.75 -0.63
CA THR A 264 15.72 -6.18 -1.99
C THR A 264 14.83 -7.34 -2.40
N LEU A 265 13.95 -7.12 -3.38
CA LEU A 265 13.04 -8.11 -3.96
C LEU A 265 13.60 -8.61 -5.29
N ASN A 266 13.66 -9.93 -5.46
CA ASN A 266 13.96 -10.58 -6.72
C ASN A 266 12.96 -11.72 -6.88
N GLY A 267 12.17 -11.73 -7.96
CA GLY A 267 11.21 -12.82 -8.27
C GLY A 267 9.97 -12.95 -7.36
N VAL A 268 9.86 -12.14 -6.30
CA VAL A 268 8.75 -12.17 -5.33
C VAL A 268 7.38 -12.08 -6.00
N THR A 269 6.47 -12.97 -5.57
CA THR A 269 5.05 -12.93 -5.92
C THR A 269 4.19 -12.70 -4.66
N VAL A 270 3.17 -11.85 -4.75
CA VAL A 270 2.26 -11.56 -3.63
C VAL A 270 0.81 -11.80 -4.03
N SER A 271 0.16 -12.75 -3.37
CA SER A 271 -1.20 -13.21 -3.69
C SER A 271 -2.28 -12.32 -3.09
N SER A 272 -2.05 -11.76 -1.90
CA SER A 272 -2.97 -10.84 -1.22
C SER A 272 -2.31 -9.47 -0.98
N ILE A 273 -1.81 -9.15 0.21
CA ILE A 273 -1.36 -7.79 0.52
C ILE A 273 0.16 -7.68 0.46
N LEU A 274 0.68 -6.71 -0.32
CA LEU A 274 2.02 -6.14 -0.09
C LEU A 274 1.86 -4.82 0.67
N SER A 275 2.40 -4.74 1.88
CA SER A 275 2.43 -3.52 2.69
C SER A 275 3.85 -2.95 2.79
N ILE A 276 4.01 -1.67 2.48
CA ILE A 276 5.25 -0.91 2.71
C ILE A 276 5.06 -0.04 3.96
N GLU A 277 5.81 -0.36 5.01
CA GLU A 277 5.69 0.26 6.33
C GLU A 277 7.03 0.83 6.82
N GLY A 278 6.99 1.55 7.94
CA GLY A 278 8.18 2.19 8.49
C GLY A 278 8.79 3.22 7.53
N SER A 279 10.11 3.16 7.35
CA SER A 279 10.88 3.91 6.35
C SER A 279 11.58 2.98 5.34
N ALA A 280 11.08 1.75 5.20
CA ALA A 280 11.61 0.78 4.26
C ALA A 280 11.43 1.24 2.81
N VAL A 281 12.39 0.89 1.96
CA VAL A 281 12.35 1.15 0.52
C VAL A 281 12.51 -0.17 -0.22
N ALA A 282 11.56 -0.50 -1.09
CA ALA A 282 11.66 -1.66 -1.97
C ALA A 282 12.63 -1.38 -3.14
N SER A 283 13.43 -2.38 -3.51
CA SER A 283 14.38 -2.32 -4.64
C SER A 283 14.53 -3.70 -5.31
N GLY A 284 15.20 -3.74 -6.46
CA GLY A 284 15.37 -4.97 -7.24
C GLY A 284 14.35 -5.07 -8.37
N THR A 285 13.70 -6.22 -8.55
CA THR A 285 12.70 -6.43 -9.60
C THR A 285 11.29 -6.17 -9.08
N THR A 286 10.44 -5.59 -9.93
CA THR A 286 9.01 -5.39 -9.63
C THR A 286 8.35 -6.71 -9.22
N PRO A 287 7.62 -6.76 -8.09
CA PRO A 287 6.90 -7.95 -7.66
C PRO A 287 5.81 -8.36 -8.64
N THR A 288 5.55 -9.66 -8.74
CA THR A 288 4.36 -10.18 -9.42
C THR A 288 3.18 -10.15 -8.46
N TYR A 289 2.03 -9.72 -8.95
CA TYR A 289 0.82 -9.53 -8.15
C TYR A 289 -0.25 -10.54 -8.55
N GLY A 290 -0.83 -11.23 -7.56
CA GLY A 290 -2.00 -12.08 -7.76
C GLY A 290 -3.24 -11.27 -8.13
N ALA A 291 -4.25 -11.93 -8.71
CA ALA A 291 -5.47 -11.26 -9.18
C ALA A 291 -6.26 -10.52 -8.08
N ALA A 292 -6.22 -11.04 -6.84
CA ALA A 292 -6.87 -10.46 -5.66
C ALA A 292 -5.95 -9.54 -4.84
N SER A 293 -4.77 -9.22 -5.36
CA SER A 293 -3.76 -8.52 -4.57
C SER A 293 -4.09 -7.06 -4.29
N THR A 294 -3.45 -6.53 -3.25
CA THR A 294 -3.51 -5.14 -2.80
C THR A 294 -2.10 -4.63 -2.56
N LEU A 295 -1.81 -3.41 -3.00
CA LEU A 295 -0.61 -2.67 -2.60
C LEU A 295 -0.99 -1.62 -1.55
N GLN A 296 -0.35 -1.64 -0.39
CA GLN A 296 -0.64 -0.76 0.73
C GLN A 296 0.59 0.02 1.19
N TYR A 297 0.38 1.30 1.52
CA TYR A 297 1.39 2.18 2.11
C TYR A 297 0.97 2.60 3.51
N LYS A 298 1.76 2.21 4.52
CA LYS A 298 1.54 2.48 5.95
C LYS A 298 2.84 2.92 6.64
N GLY A 299 3.62 3.76 5.97
CA GLY A 299 4.88 4.28 6.47
C GLY A 299 4.74 5.10 7.77
N SER A 300 5.80 5.12 8.57
CA SER A 300 5.93 6.00 9.74
C SER A 300 6.52 7.37 9.39
N VAL A 301 6.94 7.54 8.12
CA VAL A 301 7.45 8.76 7.50
C VAL A 301 6.84 8.90 6.11
N ALA A 302 7.01 10.06 5.47
CA ALA A 302 6.59 10.22 4.08
C ALA A 302 7.28 9.19 3.17
N GLN A 303 6.51 8.55 2.30
CA GLN A 303 7.01 7.52 1.38
C GLN A 303 7.03 8.03 -0.06
N THR A 304 7.91 7.45 -0.86
CA THR A 304 7.89 7.58 -2.32
C THR A 304 7.69 6.19 -2.89
N THR A 305 6.74 6.03 -3.82
CA THR A 305 6.49 4.75 -4.47
C THR A 305 7.73 4.30 -5.24
N GLY A 306 8.06 3.02 -5.22
CA GLY A 306 9.21 2.45 -5.92
C GLY A 306 8.81 1.39 -6.94
N ILE A 307 9.62 0.34 -7.01
CA ILE A 307 9.41 -0.82 -7.89
C ILE A 307 8.18 -1.64 -7.52
N GLU A 308 7.69 -1.52 -6.28
CA GLU A 308 6.51 -2.18 -5.76
C GLU A 308 5.24 -1.66 -6.41
N PHE A 309 5.21 -0.41 -6.88
CA PHE A 309 4.09 0.10 -7.66
C PHE A 309 4.44 0.01 -9.15
N PRO A 310 4.03 -1.04 -9.87
CA PRO A 310 4.25 -1.14 -11.31
C PRO A 310 3.60 0.03 -12.07
N ALA A 311 3.99 0.24 -13.32
CA ALA A 311 3.37 1.25 -14.18
C ALA A 311 1.84 1.07 -14.29
N THR A 312 1.38 -0.18 -14.29
CA THR A 312 -0.04 -0.56 -14.21
C THR A 312 -0.24 -1.54 -13.07
N PHE A 313 -1.10 -1.21 -12.12
CA PHE A 313 -1.52 -2.09 -11.04
C PHE A 313 -2.90 -2.69 -11.35
N THR A 314 -2.95 -4.02 -11.45
CA THR A 314 -4.13 -4.78 -11.89
C THR A 314 -4.82 -5.56 -10.76
N GLY A 315 -4.21 -5.61 -9.56
CA GLY A 315 -4.77 -6.30 -8.40
C GLY A 315 -6.15 -5.75 -8.04
N SER A 316 -7.14 -6.63 -7.95
CA SER A 316 -8.53 -6.21 -7.69
C SER A 316 -8.74 -5.62 -6.29
N GLY A 317 -7.85 -5.91 -5.33
CA GLY A 317 -7.83 -5.24 -4.03
C GLY A 317 -7.40 -3.77 -4.07
N GLY A 318 -6.77 -3.35 -5.18
CA GLY A 318 -6.43 -1.96 -5.46
C GLY A 318 -5.21 -1.46 -4.71
N VAL A 319 -5.07 -0.13 -4.66
CA VAL A 319 -3.97 0.55 -3.98
C VAL A 319 -4.51 1.29 -2.77
N ILE A 320 -3.94 1.07 -1.59
CA ILE A 320 -4.34 1.69 -0.33
C ILE A 320 -3.27 2.69 0.12
N ILE A 321 -3.70 3.93 0.34
CA ILE A 321 -2.90 4.99 0.96
C ILE A 321 -3.39 5.17 2.39
N ASP A 322 -2.59 4.66 3.35
CA ASP A 322 -2.85 4.71 4.78
C ASP A 322 -1.61 5.18 5.55
N ASN A 323 -0.97 6.21 5.00
CA ASN A 323 0.20 6.83 5.61
C ASN A 323 -0.12 8.31 5.87
N SER A 324 -0.30 8.66 7.14
CA SER A 324 -0.62 10.03 7.56
C SER A 324 0.44 11.07 7.19
N ASN A 325 1.67 10.64 6.90
CA ASN A 325 2.76 11.50 6.44
C ASN A 325 2.79 11.68 4.91
N GLY A 326 1.95 10.93 4.18
CA GLY A 326 1.79 11.01 2.73
C GLY A 326 2.68 10.07 1.93
N VAL A 327 2.28 9.87 0.68
CA VAL A 327 2.93 9.02 -0.33
C VAL A 327 3.08 9.82 -1.62
N SER A 328 4.28 9.87 -2.20
CA SER A 328 4.52 10.55 -3.50
C SER A 328 4.76 9.55 -4.62
N LEU A 329 4.14 9.78 -5.77
CA LEU A 329 4.40 8.97 -6.97
C LEU A 329 5.80 9.24 -7.53
N ASN A 330 6.51 8.19 -7.94
CA ASN A 330 7.80 8.29 -8.62
C ASN A 330 7.70 8.37 -10.15
N SER A 331 6.56 8.01 -10.73
CA SER A 331 6.32 7.96 -12.16
C SER A 331 4.82 8.01 -12.44
N ASP A 332 4.46 8.04 -13.72
CA ASP A 332 3.09 7.80 -14.16
C ASP A 332 2.60 6.43 -13.67
N LYS A 333 1.34 6.36 -13.25
CA LYS A 333 0.70 5.13 -12.73
C LYS A 333 -0.72 4.96 -13.27
N THR A 334 -1.04 3.73 -13.62
CA THR A 334 -2.39 3.26 -13.93
C THR A 334 -2.88 2.34 -12.83
N ILE A 335 -4.09 2.58 -12.33
CA ILE A 335 -4.78 1.72 -11.37
C ILE A 335 -6.02 1.17 -12.06
N GLU A 336 -6.09 -0.15 -12.29
CA GLU A 336 -7.24 -0.78 -12.95
C GLU A 336 -8.40 -1.14 -12.01
N SER A 337 -8.12 -1.14 -10.70
CA SER A 337 -9.13 -1.28 -9.66
C SER A 337 -9.30 0.05 -8.92
N ASN A 338 -9.27 0.04 -7.59
CA ASN A 338 -9.66 1.18 -6.77
C ASN A 338 -8.41 1.81 -6.14
N LEU A 339 -8.36 3.13 -6.06
CA LEU A 339 -7.50 3.86 -5.14
C LEU A 339 -8.29 4.11 -3.85
N ASN A 340 -7.84 3.53 -2.73
CA ASN A 340 -8.44 3.74 -1.42
C ASN A 340 -7.61 4.73 -0.60
N LEU A 341 -8.21 5.89 -0.31
CA LEU A 341 -7.61 6.99 0.44
C LEU A 341 -8.06 6.91 1.90
N VAL A 342 -7.29 6.16 2.70
CA VAL A 342 -7.60 5.90 4.11
C VAL A 342 -7.10 7.05 4.98
N SER A 343 -5.80 7.38 4.92
CA SER A 343 -5.13 8.41 5.74
C SER A 343 -3.98 9.09 4.99
N GLY A 344 -3.76 10.37 5.27
CA GLY A 344 -2.74 11.21 4.63
C GLY A 344 -3.07 11.62 3.20
N TYR A 345 -2.05 11.82 2.37
CA TYR A 345 -2.22 12.25 0.98
C TYR A 345 -1.43 11.40 -0.01
N LEU A 346 -1.99 11.19 -1.20
CA LEU A 346 -1.24 10.77 -2.38
C LEU A 346 -0.82 12.02 -3.16
N ASN A 347 0.47 12.31 -3.20
CA ASN A 347 1.02 13.37 -4.03
C ASN A 347 1.29 12.83 -5.45
N ALA A 348 0.45 13.24 -6.39
CA ALA A 348 0.60 12.88 -7.80
C ALA A 348 1.76 13.63 -8.46
N GLY A 349 2.21 14.77 -7.92
CA GLY A 349 3.35 15.52 -8.46
C GLY A 349 3.21 15.81 -9.97
N SER A 350 4.31 15.79 -10.69
CA SER A 350 4.33 16.02 -12.15
C SER A 350 4.17 14.72 -12.94
N THR A 351 3.21 13.87 -12.56
CA THR A 351 2.94 12.58 -13.23
C THR A 351 1.53 12.51 -13.80
N THR A 352 1.28 11.48 -14.58
CA THR A 352 -0.05 11.05 -15.03
C THR A 352 -0.61 9.99 -14.08
N LEU A 353 -1.74 10.29 -13.44
CA LEU A 353 -2.51 9.34 -12.65
C LEU A 353 -3.75 8.89 -13.44
N ILE A 354 -3.79 7.60 -13.77
CA ILE A 354 -4.82 7.00 -14.61
C ILE A 354 -5.69 6.06 -13.77
N PHE A 355 -6.98 6.38 -13.72
CA PHE A 355 -8.03 5.53 -13.17
C PHE A 355 -8.66 4.72 -14.29
N GLN A 356 -8.34 3.43 -14.34
CA GLN A 356 -8.72 2.53 -15.42
C GLN A 356 -9.70 1.48 -14.89
N ASN A 357 -10.62 1.02 -15.74
CA ASN A 357 -11.52 -0.12 -15.56
C ASN A 357 -12.52 -0.14 -14.37
N SER A 358 -12.23 0.49 -13.24
CA SER A 358 -13.08 0.40 -12.04
C SER A 358 -14.42 1.13 -12.18
N ASN A 359 -15.43 0.54 -11.55
CA ASN A 359 -16.74 1.16 -11.31
C ASN A 359 -16.68 2.23 -10.21
N THR A 360 -15.74 2.10 -9.27
CA THR A 360 -15.54 3.03 -8.15
C THR A 360 -14.06 3.34 -8.03
N PRO A 361 -13.49 4.16 -8.94
CA PRO A 361 -12.05 4.29 -9.04
C PRO A 361 -11.38 4.94 -7.83
N ILE A 362 -12.13 5.74 -7.07
CA ILE A 362 -11.65 6.39 -5.85
C ILE A 362 -12.61 6.06 -4.71
N ILE A 363 -12.08 5.48 -3.64
CA ILE A 363 -12.76 5.27 -2.37
C ILE A 363 -12.07 6.14 -1.34
N LYS A 364 -12.84 6.85 -0.52
CA LYS A 364 -12.31 7.80 0.45
C LYS A 364 -12.82 7.49 1.85
N THR A 365 -11.90 7.41 2.80
CA THR A 365 -12.17 7.55 4.23
C THR A 365 -11.78 8.96 4.67
N SER A 366 -10.49 9.20 4.94
CA SER A 366 -10.00 10.53 5.34
C SER A 366 -8.92 11.10 4.42
N GLY A 367 -8.20 10.24 3.69
CA GLY A 367 -7.08 10.66 2.85
C GLY A 367 -7.47 11.48 1.61
N THR A 368 -6.48 12.10 0.98
CA THR A 368 -6.64 13.02 -0.15
C THR A 368 -5.64 12.75 -1.28
N ILE A 369 -5.82 13.43 -2.41
CA ILE A 369 -4.86 13.55 -3.51
C ILE A 369 -4.35 14.99 -3.56
N THR A 370 -3.04 15.16 -3.64
CA THR A 370 -2.39 16.44 -3.90
C THR A 370 -1.89 16.46 -5.34
N THR A 371 -2.19 17.55 -6.06
CA THR A 371 -1.77 17.77 -7.45
C THR A 371 -0.95 19.05 -7.57
N ASN A 372 -0.32 19.22 -8.73
CA ASN A 372 0.27 20.48 -9.15
C ASN A 372 -0.12 20.78 -10.62
N SER A 373 0.27 21.94 -11.12
CA SER A 373 -0.05 22.39 -12.48
C SER A 373 0.56 21.55 -13.62
N SER A 374 1.35 20.53 -13.29
CA SER A 374 1.93 19.55 -14.22
C SER A 374 1.29 18.16 -14.09
N THR A 375 0.42 17.93 -13.10
CA THR A 375 -0.30 16.65 -12.92
C THR A 375 -1.30 16.45 -14.06
N ASN A 376 -1.37 15.24 -14.60
CA ASN A 376 -2.45 14.83 -15.50
C ASN A 376 -3.38 13.84 -14.81
N ILE A 377 -4.70 14.00 -14.94
CA ILE A 377 -5.69 13.07 -14.39
C ILE A 377 -6.51 12.46 -15.51
N PHE A 378 -6.52 11.13 -15.58
CA PHE A 378 -7.19 10.38 -16.62
C PHE A 378 -8.20 9.43 -15.98
N PHE A 379 -9.42 9.42 -16.53
CA PHE A 379 -10.44 8.44 -16.24
C PHE A 379 -10.63 7.60 -17.50
N GLY A 380 -9.95 6.46 -17.56
CA GLY A 380 -9.84 5.61 -18.75
C GLY A 380 -8.80 6.10 -19.77
N THR A 381 -8.51 5.23 -20.73
CA THR A 381 -7.57 5.44 -21.84
C THR A 381 -8.24 5.13 -23.17
N THR A 382 -7.64 5.57 -24.28
CA THR A 382 -8.14 5.27 -25.62
C THR A 382 -8.29 3.76 -25.81
N GLY A 383 -9.48 3.34 -26.27
CA GLY A 383 -9.81 1.92 -26.43
C GLY A 383 -10.29 1.20 -25.16
N ASN A 384 -10.15 1.80 -23.97
CA ASN A 384 -10.56 1.21 -22.70
C ASN A 384 -11.54 2.12 -21.95
N THR A 385 -12.81 2.10 -22.37
CA THR A 385 -13.86 3.03 -21.94
C THR A 385 -14.83 2.47 -20.88
N VAL A 386 -14.47 1.40 -20.18
CA VAL A 386 -15.38 0.75 -19.23
C VAL A 386 -15.55 1.55 -17.92
N GLY A 387 -16.46 1.07 -17.06
CA GLY A 387 -16.72 1.61 -15.72
C GLY A 387 -18.09 2.28 -15.60
N ALA A 388 -18.71 2.17 -14.42
CA ALA A 388 -20.02 2.71 -14.10
C ALA A 388 -20.05 4.25 -13.97
N VAL A 389 -21.26 4.80 -13.81
CA VAL A 389 -21.46 6.21 -13.43
C VAL A 389 -20.73 6.46 -12.12
N PHE A 390 -19.93 7.51 -12.06
CA PHE A 390 -19.10 7.82 -10.91
C PHE A 390 -19.12 9.31 -10.60
N THR A 391 -19.27 9.65 -9.32
CA THR A 391 -19.10 11.02 -8.82
C THR A 391 -17.86 11.07 -7.96
N ILE A 392 -16.97 12.03 -8.21
CA ILE A 392 -15.76 12.20 -7.40
C ILE A 392 -16.20 12.52 -5.95
N PRO A 393 -15.74 11.75 -4.94
CA PRO A 393 -16.11 12.00 -3.56
C PRO A 393 -15.74 13.42 -3.08
N PRO A 394 -16.56 14.05 -2.22
CA PRO A 394 -16.20 15.32 -1.60
C PRO A 394 -14.88 15.24 -0.83
N GLY A 395 -14.04 16.26 -0.95
CA GLY A 395 -12.74 16.34 -0.29
C GLY A 395 -11.71 15.35 -0.82
N THR A 396 -11.88 14.80 -2.04
CA THR A 396 -10.86 13.93 -2.66
C THR A 396 -9.51 14.62 -2.80
N PHE A 397 -9.48 15.93 -3.01
CA PHE A 397 -8.23 16.68 -3.15
C PHE A 397 -7.90 17.47 -1.88
N THR A 398 -6.61 17.60 -1.57
CA THR A 398 -6.10 18.33 -0.39
C THR A 398 -6.51 19.81 -0.39
N SER A 399 -6.55 20.40 -1.58
CA SER A 399 -7.09 21.73 -1.88
C SER A 399 -7.78 21.65 -3.25
N ALA A 400 -8.48 22.71 -3.69
CA ALA A 400 -9.00 22.77 -5.05
C ALA A 400 -7.84 22.49 -6.06
N PRO A 401 -7.91 21.41 -6.86
CA PRO A 401 -6.77 21.00 -7.67
C PRO A 401 -6.59 21.94 -8.86
N ILE A 402 -5.34 22.34 -9.08
CA ILE A 402 -4.87 22.89 -10.34
C ILE A 402 -4.08 21.76 -11.02
N ILE A 403 -4.48 21.37 -12.22
CA ILE A 403 -3.88 20.28 -13.00
C ILE A 403 -3.53 20.74 -14.41
N ASN A 404 -2.66 19.99 -15.07
CA ASN A 404 -2.32 20.20 -16.47
C ASN A 404 -3.46 19.74 -17.39
N ASN A 405 -3.76 18.44 -17.41
CA ASN A 405 -4.78 17.87 -18.29
C ASN A 405 -5.82 17.05 -17.52
N LEU A 406 -7.07 17.10 -18.00
CA LEU A 406 -8.16 16.21 -17.58
C LEU A 406 -8.65 15.42 -18.79
N THR A 407 -8.57 14.09 -18.71
CA THR A 407 -9.02 13.21 -19.79
C THR A 407 -10.12 12.27 -19.30
N ILE A 408 -11.26 12.26 -19.99
CA ILE A 408 -12.39 11.39 -19.72
C ILE A 408 -12.59 10.45 -20.92
N ASN A 409 -12.19 9.20 -20.77
CA ASN A 409 -12.43 8.11 -21.72
C ASN A 409 -13.29 7.04 -21.03
N ARG A 410 -14.57 7.33 -20.78
CA ARG A 410 -15.51 6.41 -20.14
C ARG A 410 -16.86 6.44 -20.84
N THR A 411 -17.49 5.27 -20.96
CA THR A 411 -18.83 5.14 -21.56
C THR A 411 -19.89 5.77 -20.66
N ASN A 412 -19.78 5.58 -19.33
CA ASN A 412 -20.71 6.13 -18.36
C ASN A 412 -20.20 7.45 -17.77
N SER A 413 -21.14 8.28 -17.31
CA SER A 413 -20.87 9.65 -16.85
C SER A 413 -19.89 9.73 -15.67
N LEU A 414 -18.92 10.63 -15.78
CA LEU A 414 -18.14 11.12 -14.65
C LEU A 414 -18.75 12.45 -14.17
N THR A 415 -19.01 12.58 -12.88
CA THR A 415 -19.46 13.83 -12.26
C THR A 415 -18.40 14.38 -11.31
N LEU A 416 -18.04 15.67 -11.44
CA LEU A 416 -17.03 16.30 -10.58
C LEU A 416 -17.50 16.47 -9.12
N GLY A 417 -18.81 16.42 -8.88
CA GLY A 417 -19.39 16.61 -7.55
C GLY A 417 -19.13 18.02 -7.07
N ASN A 418 -18.64 18.18 -5.83
CA ASN A 418 -18.29 19.49 -5.24
C ASN A 418 -16.79 19.83 -5.37
N GLN A 419 -16.06 19.14 -6.25
CA GLN A 419 -14.63 19.32 -6.41
C GLN A 419 -14.35 20.31 -7.54
N MET A 420 -13.99 21.55 -7.21
CA MET A 420 -13.57 22.56 -8.18
C MET A 420 -12.23 22.19 -8.82
N ILE A 421 -12.24 21.76 -10.08
CA ILE A 421 -11.05 21.41 -10.85
C ILE A 421 -10.67 22.55 -11.79
N SER A 422 -9.45 23.06 -11.63
CA SER A 422 -8.85 24.04 -12.51
C SER A 422 -7.85 23.36 -13.46
N VAL A 423 -8.05 23.50 -14.76
CA VAL A 423 -7.23 22.87 -15.80
C VAL A 423 -6.43 23.95 -16.53
N LYS A 424 -5.12 23.76 -16.70
CA LYS A 424 -4.23 24.69 -17.42
C LYS A 424 -3.99 24.33 -18.88
N GLY A 425 -4.10 23.06 -19.21
CA GLY A 425 -3.89 22.51 -20.54
C GLY A 425 -5.22 22.10 -21.17
N ILE A 426 -5.38 20.80 -21.39
CA ILE A 426 -6.44 20.25 -22.22
C ILE A 426 -7.46 19.49 -21.36
N VAL A 427 -8.74 19.76 -21.62
CA VAL A 427 -9.85 18.88 -21.24
C VAL A 427 -10.24 18.06 -22.47
N LEU A 428 -9.97 16.75 -22.46
CA LEU A 428 -10.40 15.81 -23.51
C LEU A 428 -11.55 14.95 -22.97
N CYS A 429 -12.71 15.02 -23.62
CA CYS A 429 -13.87 14.21 -23.26
C CYS A 429 -14.28 13.30 -24.42
N ASN A 430 -14.04 12.00 -24.28
CA ASN A 430 -14.58 10.91 -25.11
C ASN A 430 -15.65 10.11 -24.35
N GLY A 431 -16.28 10.77 -23.38
CA GLY A 431 -17.32 10.24 -22.51
C GLY A 431 -18.13 11.39 -21.90
N PRO A 432 -19.30 11.12 -21.28
CA PRO A 432 -20.06 12.17 -20.62
C PRO A 432 -19.32 12.69 -19.38
N LEU A 433 -19.12 14.01 -19.32
CA LEU A 433 -18.62 14.73 -18.15
C LEU A 433 -19.72 15.66 -17.63
N ASN A 434 -20.13 15.49 -16.38
CA ASN A 434 -20.95 16.45 -15.66
C ASN A 434 -20.06 17.26 -14.73
N THR A 435 -19.89 18.54 -15.04
CA THR A 435 -19.02 19.43 -14.26
C THR A 435 -19.63 19.81 -12.92
N ALA A 436 -20.96 19.73 -12.77
CA ALA A 436 -21.68 20.25 -11.62
C ALA A 436 -21.32 21.73 -11.29
N GLY A 437 -20.89 22.50 -12.29
CA GLY A 437 -20.41 23.88 -12.11
C GLY A 437 -18.97 24.01 -11.60
N ASN A 438 -18.24 22.91 -11.47
CA ASN A 438 -16.95 22.82 -10.78
C ASN A 438 -15.76 22.58 -11.73
N LEU A 439 -15.81 23.14 -12.94
CA LEU A 439 -14.70 23.10 -13.90
C LEU A 439 -14.29 24.53 -14.31
N THR A 440 -13.01 24.86 -14.12
CA THR A 440 -12.40 26.11 -14.59
C THR A 440 -11.31 25.81 -15.61
N LEU A 441 -11.37 26.46 -16.77
CA LEU A 441 -10.27 26.50 -17.74
C LEU A 441 -9.44 27.75 -17.48
N VAL A 442 -8.22 27.56 -17.01
CA VAL A 442 -7.34 28.64 -16.55
C VAL A 442 -6.65 29.29 -17.74
N SER A 443 -6.45 30.61 -17.65
CA SER A 443 -5.69 31.38 -18.63
C SER A 443 -4.73 32.33 -17.93
N ASP A 444 -3.47 32.27 -18.33
CA ASP A 444 -2.41 33.14 -17.84
C ASP A 444 -1.51 33.61 -18.99
N ALA A 445 -0.44 34.34 -18.67
CA ALA A 445 0.51 34.83 -19.66
C ALA A 445 1.24 33.74 -20.46
N SER A 446 1.25 32.49 -19.97
CA SER A 446 1.92 31.37 -20.62
C SER A 446 1.00 30.63 -21.57
N ALA A 447 -0.25 30.37 -21.18
CA ALA A 447 -1.20 29.61 -21.98
C ALA A 447 -2.66 29.86 -21.58
N THR A 448 -3.57 29.44 -22.45
CA THR A 448 -5.01 29.35 -22.18
C THR A 448 -5.44 27.90 -22.32
N ALA A 449 -6.09 27.37 -21.29
CA ALA A 449 -6.66 26.02 -21.33
C ALA A 449 -7.80 25.93 -22.35
N LEU A 450 -8.00 24.73 -22.89
CA LEU A 450 -9.05 24.48 -23.89
C LEU A 450 -9.75 23.15 -23.67
N ILE A 451 -10.96 23.04 -24.20
CA ILE A 451 -11.64 21.77 -24.42
C ILE A 451 -11.26 21.28 -25.82
N ASP A 452 -10.77 20.05 -25.93
CA ASP A 452 -10.41 19.47 -27.21
C ASP A 452 -11.68 19.11 -28.01
N GLY A 453 -11.92 19.85 -29.09
CA GLY A 453 -13.07 19.67 -29.97
C GLY A 453 -13.06 18.36 -30.78
N SER A 454 -11.97 17.59 -30.75
CA SER A 454 -11.94 16.24 -31.31
C SER A 454 -12.60 15.19 -30.42
N GLY A 455 -12.92 15.55 -29.17
CA GLY A 455 -13.60 14.68 -28.22
C GLY A 455 -14.99 14.25 -28.70
N THR A 456 -15.33 12.98 -28.48
CA THR A 456 -16.65 12.41 -28.85
C THR A 456 -17.69 12.49 -27.73
N GLY A 457 -17.28 12.92 -26.54
CA GLY A 457 -18.10 13.03 -25.34
C GLY A 457 -18.99 14.26 -25.30
N GLN A 458 -19.71 14.41 -24.20
CA GLN A 458 -20.56 15.57 -23.93
C GLN A 458 -20.18 16.15 -22.59
N ILE A 459 -20.05 17.48 -22.50
CA ILE A 459 -19.86 18.20 -21.25
C ILE A 459 -21.19 18.85 -20.86
N THR A 460 -21.62 18.59 -19.63
CA THR A 460 -22.86 19.11 -19.04
C THR A 460 -22.56 19.86 -17.75
N GLY A 461 -23.42 20.82 -17.39
CA GLY A 461 -23.17 21.75 -16.30
C GLY A 461 -22.34 22.96 -16.73
N ASN A 462 -22.25 23.95 -15.84
CA ASN A 462 -21.50 25.17 -16.12
C ASN A 462 -19.99 24.92 -16.12
N VAL A 463 -19.28 25.63 -16.98
CA VAL A 463 -17.82 25.71 -17.03
C VAL A 463 -17.45 27.18 -16.96
N THR A 464 -16.46 27.52 -16.16
CA THR A 464 -15.84 28.86 -16.16
C THR A 464 -14.63 28.83 -17.09
N ILE A 465 -14.57 29.75 -18.04
CA ILE A 465 -13.43 29.88 -18.95
C ILE A 465 -12.78 31.23 -18.75
N GLN A 466 -11.49 31.22 -18.41
CA GLN A 466 -10.70 32.42 -18.28
C GLN A 466 -10.06 32.83 -19.62
N ARG A 467 -9.80 34.13 -19.75
CA ARG A 467 -9.04 34.73 -20.85
C ARG A 467 -8.09 35.78 -20.30
N TYR A 468 -6.80 35.47 -20.34
CA TYR A 468 -5.74 36.42 -20.07
C TYR A 468 -5.62 37.41 -21.24
N LEU A 469 -5.67 38.69 -20.90
CA LEU A 469 -5.43 39.83 -21.76
C LEU A 469 -4.08 40.43 -21.34
N PRO A 470 -3.05 40.42 -22.22
CA PRO A 470 -1.76 41.06 -21.91
C PRO A 470 -1.87 42.56 -21.60
N VAL A 471 -2.94 43.20 -22.11
CA VAL A 471 -3.25 44.62 -21.92
C VAL A 471 -4.77 44.77 -21.85
N GLY A 472 -5.30 45.26 -20.71
CA GLY A 472 -6.72 45.54 -20.50
C GLY A 472 -7.24 46.79 -21.24
N PHE A 473 -6.37 47.57 -21.88
CA PHE A 473 -6.73 48.83 -22.52
C PHE A 473 -7.64 48.61 -23.75
N GLY A 474 -8.82 49.23 -23.74
CA GLY A 474 -9.70 49.42 -24.89
C GLY A 474 -10.50 48.20 -25.32
N TYR A 475 -11.11 48.30 -26.50
CA TYR A 475 -11.94 47.23 -27.06
C TYR A 475 -11.12 46.01 -27.48
N LYS A 476 -11.69 44.82 -27.24
CA LYS A 476 -11.21 43.51 -27.65
C LYS A 476 -12.34 42.74 -28.31
N TYR A 477 -12.02 41.87 -29.26
CA TYR A 477 -13.02 41.00 -29.88
C TYR A 477 -13.21 39.73 -29.06
N PHE A 478 -14.46 39.44 -28.72
CA PHE A 478 -14.89 38.26 -27.99
C PHE A 478 -15.94 37.49 -28.78
N SER A 479 -16.03 36.19 -28.53
CA SER A 479 -17.15 35.33 -28.91
C SER A 479 -17.46 34.39 -27.75
N SER A 480 -18.70 33.96 -27.65
CA SER A 480 -19.12 33.07 -26.57
C SER A 480 -18.91 31.60 -26.96
N PRO A 481 -18.19 30.82 -26.14
CA PRO A 481 -18.17 29.36 -26.25
C PRO A 481 -19.38 28.70 -25.58
N PHE A 482 -20.32 29.49 -25.03
CA PHE A 482 -21.43 29.02 -24.21
C PHE A 482 -22.79 29.22 -24.89
N GLN A 483 -23.71 28.28 -24.66
CA GLN A 483 -25.03 28.26 -25.28
C GLN A 483 -25.96 29.38 -24.78
N SER A 484 -25.80 29.79 -23.51
CA SER A 484 -26.74 30.69 -22.83
C SER A 484 -26.08 31.62 -21.80
N ALA A 485 -24.75 31.84 -21.89
CA ALA A 485 -24.10 32.86 -21.08
C ALA A 485 -24.69 34.23 -21.42
N THR A 486 -24.75 35.14 -20.46
CA THR A 486 -25.34 36.48 -20.66
C THR A 486 -24.28 37.56 -20.55
N VAL A 487 -24.60 38.77 -21.03
CA VAL A 487 -23.71 39.94 -20.89
C VAL A 487 -23.37 40.22 -19.42
N ASN A 488 -24.24 39.83 -18.47
CA ASN A 488 -23.98 39.95 -17.04
C ASN A 488 -22.69 39.28 -16.57
N GLU A 489 -22.20 38.27 -17.28
CA GLU A 489 -20.94 37.58 -16.96
C GLU A 489 -19.71 38.49 -17.06
N PHE A 490 -19.82 39.66 -17.71
CA PHE A 490 -18.76 40.66 -17.77
C PHE A 490 -18.97 41.81 -16.76
N GLY A 491 -20.02 41.75 -15.94
CA GLY A 491 -20.41 42.86 -15.05
C GLY A 491 -19.46 43.08 -13.87
N ASP A 492 -18.61 42.11 -13.55
CA ASP A 492 -17.50 42.22 -12.60
C ASP A 492 -16.20 42.70 -13.27
N ASP A 493 -16.05 42.51 -14.59
CA ASP A 493 -14.93 43.00 -15.38
C ASP A 493 -15.07 44.45 -15.87
N MET A 494 -16.31 44.97 -15.99
CA MET A 494 -16.56 46.34 -16.50
C MET A 494 -17.88 46.95 -16.01
N ASP A 495 -17.98 48.28 -16.15
CA ASP A 495 -19.24 49.00 -15.97
C ASP A 495 -20.12 48.90 -17.24
N LEU A 496 -21.14 48.04 -17.18
CA LEU A 496 -22.13 47.87 -18.26
C LEU A 496 -23.13 49.04 -18.37
N THR A 497 -23.12 49.98 -17.41
CA THR A 497 -24.00 51.16 -17.39
C THR A 497 -23.33 52.44 -17.88
N TYR A 498 -22.05 52.35 -18.27
CA TYR A 498 -21.29 53.50 -18.73
C TYR A 498 -21.97 54.16 -19.94
N TRP A 499 -21.99 55.50 -19.96
CA TRP A 499 -22.73 56.28 -20.97
C TRP A 499 -22.25 56.04 -22.41
N PHE A 500 -20.99 55.61 -22.57
CA PHE A 500 -20.45 55.13 -23.82
C PHE A 500 -20.44 53.60 -23.79
N PRO A 501 -21.09 52.89 -24.73
CA PRO A 501 -21.31 51.45 -24.61
C PRO A 501 -19.99 50.66 -24.47
N THR A 502 -19.84 49.91 -23.39
CA THR A 502 -18.67 49.04 -23.15
C THR A 502 -18.77 47.71 -23.89
N PHE A 503 -19.94 47.40 -24.46
CA PHE A 503 -20.23 46.13 -25.12
C PHE A 503 -21.02 46.36 -26.42
N TYR A 504 -20.50 45.87 -27.54
CA TYR A 504 -21.16 45.90 -28.84
C TYR A 504 -21.30 44.50 -29.43
N LYS A 505 -22.39 44.27 -30.17
CA LYS A 505 -22.57 43.11 -31.06
C LYS A 505 -22.38 43.54 -32.51
N TYR A 506 -21.75 42.70 -33.32
CA TYR A 506 -21.67 42.93 -34.76
C TYR A 506 -22.92 42.40 -35.48
N ASP A 507 -23.54 43.26 -36.30
CA ASP A 507 -24.69 42.97 -37.15
C ASP A 507 -24.39 43.37 -38.59
N GLU A 508 -24.12 42.36 -39.42
CA GLU A 508 -23.73 42.53 -40.82
C GLU A 508 -24.85 43.08 -41.71
N SER A 509 -26.10 43.05 -41.27
CA SER A 509 -27.25 43.50 -42.06
C SER A 509 -27.38 45.03 -42.12
N ARG A 510 -26.65 45.75 -41.26
CA ARG A 510 -26.75 47.21 -41.15
C ARG A 510 -26.08 47.93 -42.32
N THR A 511 -26.65 49.06 -42.73
CA THR A 511 -26.07 49.95 -43.75
C THR A 511 -25.07 50.97 -43.17
N SER A 512 -24.82 50.93 -41.85
CA SER A 512 -23.86 51.75 -41.11
C SER A 512 -22.70 50.90 -40.57
N SER A 513 -21.98 51.33 -39.52
CA SER A 513 -20.77 50.66 -38.96
C SER A 513 -20.90 49.18 -38.55
N GLY A 514 -22.08 48.56 -38.60
CA GLY A 514 -22.33 47.17 -38.18
C GLY A 514 -22.40 46.95 -36.67
N TRP A 515 -21.79 47.82 -35.85
CA TRP A 515 -21.79 47.67 -34.39
C TRP A 515 -23.06 48.22 -33.74
N VAL A 516 -23.72 47.39 -32.92
CA VAL A 516 -24.93 47.70 -32.16
C VAL A 516 -24.64 47.60 -30.67
N ASP A 517 -25.10 48.57 -29.89
CA ASP A 517 -25.03 48.55 -28.43
C ASP A 517 -25.63 47.25 -27.88
N TYR A 518 -24.92 46.58 -26.98
CA TYR A 518 -25.29 45.26 -26.48
C TYR A 518 -25.01 45.09 -25.00
N THR A 519 -25.30 46.12 -24.20
CA THR A 519 -24.98 46.20 -22.76
C THR A 519 -26.05 45.66 -21.82
N THR A 520 -27.25 45.31 -22.31
CA THR A 520 -28.33 44.74 -21.47
C THR A 520 -27.87 43.44 -20.84
N THR A 521 -27.82 43.38 -19.51
CA THR A 521 -27.23 42.26 -18.74
C THR A 521 -27.88 40.91 -19.03
N THR A 522 -29.17 40.87 -19.35
CA THR A 522 -29.92 39.65 -19.67
C THR A 522 -29.76 39.20 -21.12
N ASN A 523 -29.08 39.96 -21.98
CA ASN A 523 -28.86 39.56 -23.36
C ASN A 523 -27.94 38.34 -23.42
N VAL A 524 -28.31 37.37 -24.25
CA VAL A 524 -27.54 36.13 -24.45
C VAL A 524 -26.35 36.36 -25.36
N LEU A 525 -25.18 35.88 -24.94
CA LEU A 525 -23.99 35.80 -25.75
C LEU A 525 -24.06 34.55 -26.66
N GLN A 526 -24.49 34.77 -27.88
CA GLN A 526 -24.72 33.72 -28.88
C GLN A 526 -23.39 33.14 -29.37
N PRO A 527 -23.25 31.82 -29.46
CA PRO A 527 -22.11 31.20 -30.12
C PRO A 527 -21.94 31.66 -31.57
N MET A 528 -20.69 31.70 -32.03
CA MET A 528 -20.29 32.15 -33.39
C MET A 528 -20.66 33.60 -33.73
N VAL A 529 -21.10 34.40 -32.76
CA VAL A 529 -21.30 35.85 -32.91
C VAL A 529 -20.09 36.59 -32.33
N GLY A 530 -19.65 37.62 -33.05
CA GLY A 530 -18.58 38.52 -32.62
C GLY A 530 -19.10 39.68 -31.78
N TYR A 531 -18.40 39.95 -30.69
CA TYR A 531 -18.65 41.06 -29.77
C TYR A 531 -17.40 41.92 -29.64
N ALA A 532 -17.56 43.22 -29.46
CA ALA A 532 -16.47 44.13 -29.11
C ALA A 532 -16.68 44.63 -27.68
N VAL A 533 -15.72 44.36 -26.81
CA VAL A 533 -15.84 44.53 -25.36
C VAL A 533 -14.70 45.40 -24.84
N ASN A 534 -15.02 46.47 -24.11
CA ASN A 534 -14.07 47.46 -23.61
C ASN A 534 -13.73 47.20 -22.14
N PHE A 535 -12.46 46.89 -21.87
CA PHE A 535 -11.95 46.63 -20.52
C PHE A 535 -11.32 47.85 -19.86
N GLY A 536 -11.60 49.05 -20.39
CA GLY A 536 -11.23 50.33 -19.78
C GLY A 536 -9.93 50.91 -20.33
N SER A 537 -9.29 51.79 -19.54
CA SER A 537 -8.15 52.59 -19.96
C SER A 537 -6.82 52.16 -19.36
N PHE A 538 -6.78 51.05 -18.62
CA PHE A 538 -5.56 50.58 -17.97
C PHE A 538 -4.77 49.67 -18.90
N SER A 539 -3.47 49.91 -19.03
CA SER A 539 -2.56 49.10 -19.84
C SER A 539 -1.98 47.87 -19.12
N VAL A 540 -2.45 47.58 -17.90
CA VAL A 540 -2.04 46.41 -17.14
C VAL A 540 -2.75 45.16 -17.65
N PRO A 541 -2.18 43.95 -17.48
CA PRO A 541 -2.88 42.72 -17.80
C PRO A 541 -4.19 42.56 -17.01
N ASN A 542 -5.18 41.90 -17.61
CA ASN A 542 -6.42 41.49 -16.95
C ASN A 542 -6.73 40.04 -17.30
N THR A 543 -7.31 39.27 -16.38
CA THR A 543 -7.87 37.95 -16.68
C THR A 543 -9.37 38.03 -16.49
N VAL A 544 -10.08 37.92 -17.60
CA VAL A 544 -11.54 37.99 -17.72
C VAL A 544 -12.07 36.56 -17.63
N ASP A 545 -13.26 36.37 -17.08
CA ASP A 545 -13.91 35.06 -17.13
C ASP A 545 -15.39 35.13 -17.48
N VAL A 546 -15.90 34.01 -18.00
CA VAL A 546 -17.31 33.84 -18.33
C VAL A 546 -17.70 32.43 -17.93
N THR A 547 -18.86 32.29 -17.31
CA THR A 547 -19.39 31.00 -16.90
C THR A 547 -20.65 30.63 -17.69
N GLY A 548 -20.74 29.38 -18.10
CA GLY A 548 -21.95 28.86 -18.76
C GLY A 548 -21.84 27.43 -19.22
N THR A 549 -22.91 26.93 -19.83
CA THR A 549 -22.93 25.59 -20.45
C THR A 549 -22.25 25.65 -21.81
N VAL A 550 -21.22 24.84 -22.01
CA VAL A 550 -20.47 24.78 -23.28
C VAL A 550 -21.31 24.17 -24.42
N ASN A 551 -20.92 24.46 -25.66
CA ASN A 551 -21.50 23.80 -26.83
C ASN A 551 -20.98 22.36 -26.95
N ASN A 552 -21.86 21.45 -27.38
CA ASN A 552 -21.48 20.08 -27.69
C ASN A 552 -21.78 19.77 -29.16
N GLY A 553 -20.89 19.00 -29.79
CA GLY A 553 -20.99 18.69 -31.22
C GLY A 553 -20.62 19.86 -32.12
N ALA A 554 -20.83 19.68 -33.42
CA ALA A 554 -20.51 20.69 -34.43
C ALA A 554 -21.50 21.87 -34.38
N LEU A 555 -20.97 23.09 -34.49
CA LEU A 555 -21.77 24.30 -34.74
C LEU A 555 -21.67 24.68 -36.22
N SER A 556 -22.69 25.36 -36.74
CA SER A 556 -22.70 25.83 -38.13
C SER A 556 -23.37 27.19 -38.20
N LEU A 557 -22.70 28.14 -38.86
CA LEU A 557 -23.20 29.49 -39.13
C LEU A 557 -23.35 29.68 -40.63
N THR A 558 -24.51 30.15 -41.08
CA THR A 558 -24.65 30.69 -42.43
C THR A 558 -24.13 32.12 -42.45
N LEU A 559 -23.12 32.36 -43.29
CA LEU A 559 -22.56 33.69 -43.50
C LEU A 559 -23.26 34.35 -44.70
N TYR A 560 -23.54 35.64 -44.58
CA TYR A 560 -24.23 36.40 -45.63
C TYR A 560 -23.32 37.51 -46.14
N ASN A 561 -23.31 37.72 -47.45
CA ASN A 561 -22.77 38.93 -48.04
C ASN A 561 -23.92 39.90 -48.33
N ASN A 562 -24.08 40.90 -47.47
CA ASN A 562 -25.10 41.94 -47.62
C ASN A 562 -24.67 43.05 -48.60
N ASN A 563 -23.41 43.08 -49.02
CA ASN A 563 -22.82 44.06 -49.94
C ASN A 563 -23.06 45.53 -49.54
N ASN A 564 -23.20 45.81 -48.25
CA ASN A 564 -23.34 47.16 -47.71
C ASN A 564 -21.98 47.87 -47.69
N THR A 565 -21.98 49.21 -47.74
CA THR A 565 -20.76 50.04 -47.79
C THR A 565 -19.81 49.81 -46.61
N TYR A 566 -20.33 49.52 -45.42
CA TYR A 566 -19.54 49.42 -44.17
C TYR A 566 -19.60 48.03 -43.51
N THR A 567 -20.43 47.12 -44.03
CA THR A 567 -20.54 45.72 -43.57
C THR A 567 -20.45 44.78 -44.78
N GLN A 568 -19.36 44.93 -45.55
CA GLN A 568 -19.03 43.97 -46.60
C GLN A 568 -18.80 42.62 -45.89
N GLY A 569 -19.71 41.66 -46.09
CA GLY A 569 -19.60 40.34 -45.46
C GLY A 569 -18.38 39.56 -45.95
N LEU A 570 -18.24 38.31 -45.52
CA LEU A 570 -17.20 37.42 -46.04
C LEU A 570 -17.51 37.06 -47.51
N ASN A 571 -16.54 37.28 -48.41
CA ASN A 571 -16.57 36.83 -49.80
C ASN A 571 -16.15 35.37 -49.91
#